data_AF-A0A0R3QAB3-F1
#
_entry.id   AF-A0A0R3QAB3-F1
#
_cell.length_a   1.000
_cell.length_b   1.000
_cell.length_c   1.000
_cell.angle_alpha   90.00
_cell.angle_beta   90.00
_cell.angle_gamma   90.00
#
_symmetry.space_group_name_H-M   'P 1'
#
loop_
_entity.id
_entity.type
_entity.pdbx_description
1 polymer ?
#
loop_
_entity_poly.entity_id
_entity_poly.type
_entity_poly.pdbx_seq_one_letter_code
_entity_poly.pdbx_strand_id
1 'polypeptide(L)' 'MTSYSQFLTDAQKDELRQIANQIVTPGKGILAADESTGM' A
#
# COMPACT_ATOMS: atom_id res chain seq x y z
N MET A 1 -18.88 -1.33 23.76
CA MET A 1 -18.45 -0.89 22.42
C MET A 1 -16.94 -0.78 22.46
N THR A 2 -16.22 -1.69 21.79
CA THR A 2 -14.76 -1.66 21.74
C THR A 2 -14.32 -0.46 20.93
N SER A 3 -13.62 0.49 21.57
CA SER A 3 -13.01 1.62 20.88
C SER A 3 -11.63 1.18 20.37
N TYR A 4 -11.48 1.11 19.05
CA TYR A 4 -10.20 0.84 18.42
C TYR A 4 -9.47 2.16 18.25
N SER A 5 -8.19 2.20 18.66
CA SER A 5 -7.34 3.35 18.43
C SER A 5 -7.27 3.66 16.93
N GLN A 6 -7.60 4.89 16.56
CA GLN A 6 -7.42 5.37 15.19
C GLN A 6 -5.93 5.70 14.99
N PHE A 7 -5.20 4.84 14.29
CA PHE A 7 -3.76 5.02 14.05
C PHE A 7 -3.44 5.92 12.85
N LEU A 8 -4.42 6.13 11.97
CA LEU A 8 -4.25 6.88 10.74
C LEU A 8 -5.28 8.00 10.65
N THR A 9 -4.83 9.17 10.23
CA THR A 9 -5.72 10.26 9.82
C THR A 9 -6.44 9.89 8.53
N ASP A 10 -7.55 10.56 8.23
CA ASP A 10 -8.29 10.28 7.00
C ASP A 10 -7.46 10.62 5.75
N ALA A 11 -6.62 11.67 5.82
CA ALA A 11 -5.68 12.00 4.76
C ALA A 11 -4.66 10.88 4.49
N GLN A 12 -4.11 10.24 5.54
CA GLN A 12 -3.19 9.10 5.38
C GLN A 12 -3.89 7.89 4.75
N LYS A 13 -5.16 7.66 5.09
CA LYS A 13 -5.94 6.57 4.48
C LYS A 13 -6.18 6.83 3.00
N ASP A 14 -6.48 8.06 2.62
CA ASP A 14 -6.74 8.42 1.23
C ASP A 14 -5.49 8.32 0.37
N GLU A 15 -4.35 8.78 0.88
CA GLU A 15 -3.05 8.62 0.22
C GLU A 15 -2.73 7.13 0.00
N LEU A 16 -2.85 6.29 1.03
CA LEU A 16 -2.60 4.85 0.92
C LEU A 16 -3.52 4.17 -0.10
N ARG A 17 -4.81 4.54 -0.13
CA ARG A 17 -5.77 4.01 -1.13
C ARG A 17 -5.39 4.43 -2.55
N GLN A 18 -5.00 5.68 -2.75
CA GLN A 18 -4.59 6.18 -4.06
C GLN A 18 -3.38 5.41 -4.58
N ILE A 19 -2.35 5.23 -3.75
CA ILE A 19 -1.15 4.49 -4.11
C ILE A 19 -1.49 3.02 -4.44
N ALA A 20 -2.27 2.36 -3.58
CA ALA A 20 -2.67 0.96 -3.79
C ALA A 20 -3.40 0.77 -5.13
N ASN A 21 -4.32 1.68 -5.46
CA ASN A 21 -5.06 1.62 -6.73
C ASN A 21 -4.15 1.84 -7.95
N GLN A 22 -3.14 2.70 -7.85
CA GLN A 22 -2.18 2.89 -8.93
C GLN A 22 -1.37 1.62 -9.19
N ILE A 23 -0.95 0.92 -8.13
CA ILE A 23 -0.19 -0.33 -8.21
C ILE A 23 -0.97 -1.43 -8.95
N VAL A 24 -2.29 -1.55 -8.69
CA VAL A 24 -3.14 -2.60 -9.27
C VAL A 24 -3.97 -2.15 -10.48
N THR A 25 -3.57 -1.05 -11.14
CA THR A 25 -4.27 -0.55 -12.33
C THR A 25 -4.45 -1.66 -13.37
N PRO A 26 -5.65 -1.87 -13.93
CA PRO A 26 -5.87 -2.90 -14.95
C PRO A 26 -4.88 -2.78 -16.12
N GLY A 27 -4.28 -3.91 -16.50
CA GLY A 27 -3.24 -3.93 -17.54
C GLY A 27 -1.85 -3.50 -17.08
N LYS A 28 -1.65 -3.20 -15.78
CA LYS A 28 -0.35 -3.02 -15.15
C LYS A 28 -0.07 -4.16 -14.16
N GLY A 29 1.21 -4.38 -13.88
CA GLY A 29 1.69 -5.30 -12.86
C GLY A 29 2.95 -4.73 -12.19
N ILE A 30 3.43 -5.40 -11.16
CA ILE A 30 4.68 -5.05 -10.47
C ILE A 30 5.78 -6.00 -10.96
N LEU A 31 6.94 -5.43 -11.34
CA LEU A 31 8.16 -6.21 -11.49
C LEU A 31 8.80 -6.35 -10.11
N ALA A 32 8.81 -7.57 -9.55
CA ALA A 32 9.56 -7.89 -8.35
C ALA A 32 11.04 -8.04 -8.73
N ALA A 33 11.85 -7.04 -8.38
CA ALA A 33 13.30 -7.01 -8.55
C ALA A 33 13.98 -6.76 -7.20
N ASP A 34 13.44 -7.38 -6.15
CA ASP A 34 13.88 -7.29 -4.76
C ASP A 34 14.86 -8.41 -4.39
N GLU A 35 15.58 -8.96 -5.37
CA GLU A 35 16.59 -9.98 -5.12
C GLU A 35 17.71 -9.43 -4.22
N SER A 36 18.03 -10.18 -3.16
CA SER A 36 19.19 -9.88 -2.31
C SER A 36 20.50 -10.28 -3.00
N THR A 37 21.63 -9.74 -2.53
CA THR A 37 22.94 -9.92 -3.19
C THR A 37 23.47 -11.36 -3.22
N GLY A 38 22.80 -12.31 -2.58
CA GLY A 38 23.25 -13.70 -2.47
C GLY A 38 24.48 -13.82 -1.56
N MET A 39 24.43 -14.72 -0.59
CA MET A 39 25.64 -15.24 0.06
C MET A 39 26.18 -16.39 -0.76
#